data_AF-A0AAV6TQ40-F1
#
_entry.id   AF-A0AAV6TQ40-F1
#
_cell.length_a   1.000
_cell.length_b   1.000
_cell.length_c   1.000
_cell.angle_alpha   90.00
_cell.angle_beta   90.00
_cell.angle_gamma   90.00
#
_symmetry.space_group_name_H-M   'P 1'
#
loop_
_entity.id
_entity.type
_entity.pdbx_description
1 polymer ?
#
loop_
_entity_poly.entity_id
_entity_poly.type
_entity_poly.pdbx_seq_one_letter_code
_entity_poly.pdbx_strand_id
1 'polypeptide(L)'
;MALKETIQRLLHQIADIRHDLEKAMEGNKAAAQRARTNTIRFSKTSKVFRKESVAAARSGMKKAARAEKAKGAKRAPAKKKAPARKKKR
;
A
#
# COMPACT_ATOMS: atom_id res chain seq x y z
N MET A 1 11.80 1.70 2.53
CA MET A 1 11.90 1.60 1.06
C MET A 1 10.56 2.06 0.50
N ALA A 2 10.45 2.37 -0.79
CA ALA A 2 9.10 2.52 -1.35
C ALA A 2 8.43 1.13 -1.38
N LEU A 3 7.14 1.03 -1.03
CA LEU A 3 6.43 -0.26 -0.95
C LEU A 3 6.62 -1.12 -2.21
N LYS A 4 6.65 -0.49 -3.40
CA LYS A 4 6.90 -1.15 -4.68
C LYS A 4 8.29 -1.80 -4.76
N GLU A 5 9.33 -1.11 -4.30
CA GLU A 5 10.70 -1.64 -4.27
C GLU A 5 10.78 -2.83 -3.30
N THR A 6 10.12 -2.74 -2.15
CA THR A 6 10.05 -3.82 -1.17
C THR A 6 9.37 -5.06 -1.76
N ILE A 7 8.28 -4.87 -2.53
CA ILE A 7 7.60 -5.96 -3.24
C ILE A 7 8.53 -6.61 -4.26
N GLN A 8 9.19 -5.82 -5.11
CA GLN A 8 10.13 -6.35 -6.10
C GLN A 8 11.26 -7.13 -5.44
N ARG A 9 11.80 -6.60 -4.33
CA ARG A 9 12.85 -7.28 -3.56
C ARG A 9 12.37 -8.60 -2.97
N LEU A 10 11.14 -8.66 -2.44
CA LEU A 10 10.56 -9.92 -1.95
C LEU A 10 10.41 -10.95 -3.07
N LEU A 11 9.92 -10.53 -4.26
CA LEU A 11 9.77 -11.42 -5.40
C LEU A 11 11.12 -12.02 -5.84
N HIS A 12 12.16 -11.20 -5.96
CA HIS A 12 13.51 -11.67 -6.27
C HIS A 12 14.02 -12.64 -5.19
N GLN A 13 13.87 -12.31 -3.91
CA GLN A 13 14.30 -13.20 -2.83
C GLN A 13 13.56 -14.54 -2.85
N ILE A 14 12.28 -14.56 -3.19
CA ILE A 14 11.51 -15.81 -3.34
C ILE A 14 12.05 -16.65 -4.50
N ALA A 15 12.36 -16.03 -5.64
CA ALA A 15 12.93 -16.72 -6.79
C ALA A 15 14.29 -17.34 -6.46
N ASP A 16 15.17 -16.60 -5.78
CA ASP A 16 16.49 -17.08 -5.34
C ASP A 16 16.35 -18.26 -4.38
N ILE A 17 15.47 -18.16 -3.38
CA ILE A 17 15.21 -19.23 -2.42
C ILE A 17 14.68 -20.47 -3.13
N ARG A 18 13.71 -20.32 -4.04
CA ARG A 18 13.15 -21.43 -4.81
C ARG A 18 14.25 -22.17 -5.58
N HIS A 19 15.08 -21.44 -6.31
CA HIS A 19 16.17 -22.02 -7.09
C HIS A 19 17.24 -22.70 -6.23
N ASP A 20 17.61 -22.11 -5.08
CA ASP A 20 18.53 -22.78 -4.14
C ASP A 20 17.90 -24.03 -3.50
N LEU A 21 16.60 -24.04 -3.26
CA LEU A 21 15.88 -25.22 -2.74
C LEU A 21 15.84 -26.36 -3.77
N GLU A 22 15.60 -26.06 -5.05
CA GLU A 22 15.65 -27.07 -6.13
C GLU A 22 17.03 -27.75 -6.17
N LYS A 23 18.11 -26.97 -6.12
CA LYS A 23 19.49 -27.51 -6.06
C LYS A 23 19.79 -28.25 -4.76
N ALA A 24 19.21 -27.81 -3.65
CA ALA A 24 19.37 -28.48 -2.36
C ALA A 24 18.70 -29.86 -2.37
N MET A 25 17.56 -30.02 -3.06
CA MET A 25 16.90 -31.32 -3.25
C MET A 25 17.77 -32.30 -4.03
N GLU A 26 18.56 -31.82 -4.98
CA GLU A 26 19.55 -32.61 -5.72
C GLU A 26 20.79 -32.99 -4.88
N GLY A 27 20.84 -32.61 -3.59
CA GLY A 27 21.94 -32.94 -2.67
C GLY A 27 23.02 -31.86 -2.58
N ASN A 28 22.84 -30.69 -3.19
CA ASN A 28 23.82 -29.61 -3.10
C ASN A 28 23.82 -28.92 -1.72
N LYS A 29 24.78 -29.31 -0.87
CA LYS A 29 24.93 -28.78 0.50
C LYS A 29 25.17 -27.26 0.55
N ALA A 30 25.86 -26.69 -0.45
CA ALA A 30 26.11 -25.25 -0.51
C ALA A 30 24.82 -24.48 -0.83
N ALA A 31 24.01 -25.01 -1.76
CA ALA A 31 22.69 -24.44 -2.05
C ALA A 31 21.76 -24.49 -0.82
N ALA A 32 21.80 -25.59 -0.05
CA ALA A 32 21.07 -25.68 1.21
C ALA A 32 21.47 -24.59 2.22
N GLN A 33 22.77 -24.27 2.33
CA GLN A 33 23.23 -23.16 3.19
C GLN A 33 22.80 -21.78 2.67
N ARG A 34 22.87 -21.56 1.35
CA ARG A 34 22.36 -20.32 0.75
C ARG A 34 20.87 -20.15 0.98
N ALA A 35 20.07 -21.20 0.82
CA ALA A 35 18.63 -21.19 1.10
C ALA A 35 18.33 -20.80 2.56
N ARG A 36 19.09 -21.31 3.54
CA ARG A 36 18.97 -20.91 4.96
C ARG A 36 19.27 -19.43 5.17
N THR A 37 20.34 -18.94 4.55
CA THR A 37 20.74 -17.53 4.67
C THR A 37 19.70 -16.61 4.01
N ASN A 38 19.23 -16.99 2.82
CA ASN A 38 18.26 -16.22 2.05
C ASN A 38 16.89 -16.19 2.73
N THR A 39 16.45 -17.26 3.39
CA THR A 39 15.21 -17.28 4.19
C THR A 39 15.28 -16.37 5.41
N ILE A 40 16.42 -16.30 6.10
CA ILE A 40 16.63 -15.31 7.18
C ILE A 40 16.54 -13.89 6.63
N ARG A 41 17.17 -13.61 5.48
CA ARG A 41 17.11 -12.30 4.82
C ARG A 41 15.69 -11.95 4.39
N PHE A 42 14.95 -12.91 3.85
CA PHE A 42 13.55 -12.76 3.46
C PHE A 42 12.66 -12.39 4.64
N SER A 43 12.85 -13.03 5.80
CA SER A 43 12.14 -12.69 7.05
C SER A 43 12.31 -11.22 7.47
N LYS A 44 13.51 -10.66 7.26
CA LYS A 44 13.76 -9.23 7.55
C LYS A 44 12.97 -8.32 6.59
N THR A 45 13.04 -8.60 5.29
CA THR A 45 12.32 -7.82 4.27
C THR A 45 10.79 -7.94 4.44
N SER A 46 10.27 -9.12 4.79
CA SER A 46 8.84 -9.35 4.94
C SER A 46 8.24 -8.57 6.12
N LYS A 47 9.01 -8.40 7.21
CA LYS A 47 8.64 -7.50 8.32
C LYS A 47 8.54 -6.04 7.88
N VAL A 48 9.47 -5.58 7.03
CA VAL A 48 9.44 -4.23 6.45
C VAL A 48 8.20 -4.07 5.57
N PHE A 49 7.96 -5.01 4.67
CA PHE A 49 6.76 -5.02 3.81
C PHE A 49 5.47 -4.95 4.63
N ARG A 50 5.34 -5.73 5.71
CA ARG A 50 4.16 -5.68 6.60
C ARG A 50 3.93 -4.28 7.18
N LYS A 51 5.00 -3.58 7.60
CA LYS A 51 4.87 -2.21 8.13
C LYS A 51 4.44 -1.24 7.03
N GLU A 52 5.08 -1.32 5.87
CA GLU A 52 4.83 -0.44 4.72
C GLU A 52 3.43 -0.67 4.13
N SER A 53 2.94 -1.91 4.05
CA SER A 53 1.61 -2.23 3.53
C SER A 53 0.50 -1.71 4.43
N VAL A 54 0.65 -1.86 5.76
CA VAL A 54 -0.29 -1.30 6.74
C VAL A 54 -0.27 0.23 6.72
N ALA A 55 0.91 0.84 6.62
CA ALA A 55 1.02 2.30 6.50
C ALA A 55 0.36 2.82 5.21
N ALA A 56 0.58 2.13 4.07
CA ALA A 56 -0.04 2.46 2.81
C ALA A 56 -1.58 2.36 2.89
N ALA A 57 -2.11 1.27 3.46
CA ALA A 57 -3.55 1.10 3.66
C ALA A 57 -4.17 2.20 4.54
N ARG A 58 -3.51 2.55 5.66
CA ARG A 58 -3.95 3.63 6.56
C ARG A 58 -3.89 5.01 5.88
N SER A 59 -2.89 5.26 5.04
CA SER A 59 -2.79 6.51 4.27
C SER A 59 -3.88 6.62 3.20
N GLY A 60 -4.25 5.51 2.56
CA GLY A 60 -5.39 5.42 1.66
C GLY A 60 -6.72 5.71 2.37
N MET A 61 -6.88 5.22 3.60
CA MET A 61 -8.05 5.48 4.44
C MET A 61 -8.16 6.97 4.84
N LYS A 62 -7.04 7.65 5.13
CA LYS A 62 -7.02 9.10 5.36
C LYS A 62 -7.36 9.91 4.09
N LYS A 63 -6.91 9.46 2.91
CA LYS A 63 -7.29 10.07 1.62
C LYS A 63 -8.78 9.86 1.31
N ALA A 64 -9.33 8.67 1.58
CA ALA A 64 -10.75 8.38 1.41
C ALA A 64 -11.62 9.22 2.36
N ALA A 65 -11.23 9.36 3.62
CA ALA A 65 -11.93 10.22 4.58
C ALA A 65 -11.91 11.71 4.19
N ARG A 66 -10.84 12.20 3.55
CA ARG A 66 -10.76 13.57 3.03
C ARG A 66 -11.59 13.75 1.76
N ALA A 67 -11.71 12.72 0.92
CA ALA A 67 -12.56 12.72 -0.27
C ALA A 67 -14.06 12.70 0.10
N GLU A 68 -14.45 11.98 1.15
CA GLU A 68 -15.81 11.99 1.72
C GLU A 68 -16.19 13.38 2.27
N LYS A 69 -15.29 14.03 3.05
CA LYS A 69 -15.52 15.41 3.51
C LYS A 69 -15.61 16.44 2.38
N ALA A 70 -14.95 16.21 1.24
CA ALA A 70 -15.02 17.10 0.09
C ALA A 70 -16.33 16.94 -0.72
N LYS A 71 -17.00 15.78 -0.64
CA LYS A 71 -18.31 15.56 -1.30
C LYS A 71 -19.50 16.10 -0.48
N GLY A 72 -19.36 16.23 0.85
CA GLY A 72 -20.38 16.84 1.72
C GLY A 72 -20.53 18.36 1.58
N ALA A 73 -19.54 19.07 1.04
CA ALA A 73 -19.55 20.54 0.91
C ALA A 73 -20.23 21.08 -0.35
N LYS A 74 -20.72 20.21 -1.27
CA LYS A 74 -21.34 20.62 -2.54
C LYS A 74 -22.87 20.55 -2.57
N ARG A 75 -23.55 20.57 -1.42
CA ARG A 75 -25.01 20.75 -1.37
C ARG A 75 -25.41 21.78 -0.32
N ALA A 76 -25.19 23.05 -0.65
CA ALA A 76 -25.97 24.14 -0.10
C ALA A 76 -26.57 24.90 -1.30
N PRO A 77 -27.90 24.85 -1.55
CA PRO A 77 -28.50 25.75 -2.51
C PRO A 77 -28.38 27.18 -1.97
N ALA A 78 -27.72 28.02 -2.75
CA ALA A 78 -27.52 29.43 -2.47
C ALA A 78 -28.85 30.14 -2.21
N LYS A 79 -28.90 30.93 -1.13
CA LYS A 79 -29.95 31.90 -0.84
C LYS A 79 -30.15 32.83 -2.05
N LYS A 80 -31.30 32.76 -2.72
CA LYS A 80 -31.73 33.84 -3.63
C LYS A 80 -32.31 34.99 -2.81
N LYS A 81 -31.62 36.13 -2.81
CA LYS A 81 -32.16 37.43 -2.36
C LYS A 81 -33.16 37.96 -3.40
N ALA A 82 -34.16 38.70 -2.91
CA ALA A 82 -35.40 39.17 -3.56
C ALA A 82 -35.21 40.18 -4.71
N PRO A 83 -36.31 40.61 -5.35
CA PRO A 83 -36.57 42.06 -5.29
C PRO A 83 -38.02 42.43 -4.92
N ALA A 84 -38.14 43.53 -4.19
CA ALA A 84 -39.36 44.19 -3.77
C ALA A 84 -40.19 44.72 -4.96
N ARG A 85 -41.52 44.61 -4.89
CA ARG A 85 -42.43 45.29 -5.83
C ARG A 85 -43.33 46.29 -5.09
N LYS A 86 -43.31 47.51 -5.61
CA LYS A 86 -43.86 48.76 -5.04
C LYS A 86 -45.38 48.75 -4.90
N LYS A 87 -45.82 49.44 -3.84
CA LYS A 87 -47.16 49.93 -3.53
C LYS A 87 -47.63 50.97 -4.57
N LYS A 88 -48.88 50.89 -5.05
CA LYS A 88 -49.63 52.00 -5.69
C LYS A 88 -51.12 51.78 -5.39
N ARG A 89 -51.66 52.61 -4.48
CA ARG A 89 -52.71 53.64 -4.67
C ARG A 89 -54.08 53.03 -4.89
#